data_AF-A0A371EZF2-F1
#
_entry.id   AF-A0A371EZF2-F1
#
_cell.length_a   1.000
_cell.length_b   1.000
_cell.length_c   1.000
_cell.angle_alpha   90.00
_cell.angle_beta   90.00
_cell.angle_gamma   90.00
#
_symmetry.space_group_name_H-M   'P 1'
#
loop_
_entity.id
_entity.type
_entity.pdbx_description
1 polymer ?
#
loop_
_entity_poly.entity_id
_entity_poly.type
_entity_poly.pdbx_seq_one_letter_code
_entity_poly.pdbx_strand_id
1 'polypeptide(L)' 'MPLLDKWSNQSGEQDVVTFDRFAYNKIVNKTTSCIPFELAYGFNPLSRLDLVPLSVLSKANPEGLSKA' A
#
# COMPACT_ATOMS: atom_id res chain seq x y z
N MET A 1 13.56 33.28 -8.10
CA MET A 1 13.45 32.13 -7.18
C MET A 1 12.75 30.99 -7.90
N PRO A 2 13.40 29.87 -8.22
CA PRO A 2 12.72 28.67 -8.72
C PRO A 2 12.81 27.56 -7.67
N LEU A 3 11.73 27.38 -6.91
CA LEU A 3 11.59 26.26 -5.95
C LEU A 3 10.34 25.41 -6.22
N LEU A 4 9.59 25.72 -7.29
CA LEU A 4 8.34 25.05 -7.63
C LEU A 4 8.54 23.88 -8.63
N ASP A 5 9.61 23.90 -9.43
CA ASP A 5 9.84 22.91 -10.48
C ASP A 5 10.44 21.59 -9.96
N LYS A 6 11.01 21.61 -8.74
CA LYS A 6 11.61 20.40 -8.12
C LYS A 6 10.58 19.38 -7.64
N TRP A 7 9.32 19.78 -7.48
CA TRP A 7 8.24 18.90 -6.99
C TRP A 7 7.28 18.48 -8.10
N SER A 8 7.24 19.21 -9.22
CA SER A 8 6.32 18.93 -10.33
C SER A 8 6.71 17.68 -11.13
N ASN A 9 7.98 17.28 -11.09
CA ASN A 9 8.52 16.19 -11.91
C ASN A 9 8.68 14.86 -11.17
N GLN A 10 8.39 14.82 -9.86
CA GLN A 10 8.56 13.63 -9.03
C GLN A 10 7.35 12.69 -9.05
N SER A 11 6.16 13.20 -9.40
CA SER A 11 4.93 12.41 -9.41
C SER A 11 4.96 11.30 -10.47
N GLY A 12 5.40 11.61 -11.69
CA GLY A 12 5.43 10.65 -12.79
C GLY A 12 6.38 9.47 -12.55
N GLU A 13 7.59 9.73 -12.05
CA GLU A 13 8.60 8.71 -11.79
C GLU A 13 8.21 7.81 -10.60
N GLN A 14 7.71 8.42 -9.52
CA GLN A 14 7.22 7.69 -8.36
C GLN A 14 6.00 6.83 -8.71
N ASP A 15 5.08 7.33 -9.55
CA ASP A 15 3.88 6.59 -9.96
C ASP A 15 4.23 5.37 -10.83
N VAL A 16 5.19 5.51 -11.76
CA VAL A 16 5.66 4.39 -12.59
C VAL A 16 6.33 3.31 -11.72
N VAL A 17 7.24 3.70 -10.82
CA VAL A 17 7.92 2.77 -9.90
C VAL A 17 6.92 2.08 -8.97
N THR A 18 5.92 2.83 -8.49
CA THR A 18 4.86 2.28 -7.62
C THR A 18 3.97 1.29 -8.38
N PHE A 19 3.67 1.57 -9.65
CA PHE A 19 2.87 0.68 -10.48
C PHE A 19 3.60 -0.62 -10.81
N ASP A 20 4.86 -0.55 -11.24
CA ASP A 20 5.67 -1.72 -11.55
C ASP A 20 5.82 -2.64 -10.32
N ARG A 21 6.15 -2.05 -9.16
CA ARG A 21 6.24 -2.79 -7.90
C ARG A 21 4.90 -3.41 -7.50
N PHE A 22 3.78 -2.73 -7.75
CA PHE A 22 2.45 -3.30 -7.48
C PHE A 22 2.18 -4.50 -8.39
N ALA A 23 2.42 -4.39 -9.70
CA ALA A 23 2.22 -5.48 -10.65
C ALA A 23 3.10 -6.69 -10.34
N TYR A 24 4.38 -6.46 -10.01
CA TYR A 24 5.32 -7.51 -9.62
C TYR A 24 4.81 -8.33 -8.42
N ASN A 25 4.34 -7.66 -7.36
CA ASN A 25 3.89 -8.32 -6.13
C ASN A 25 2.56 -9.09 -6.28
N LYS A 26 1.82 -8.88 -7.38
CA LYS A 26 0.56 -9.60 -7.69
C LYS A 26 0.75 -10.94 -8.38
N ILE A 27 1.91 -11.16 -9.00
CA ILE A 27 2.16 -12.32 -9.86
C ILE A 27 2.85 -13.42 -9.05
N VAL A 28 2.59 -14.68 -9.42
CA VAL A 28 3.30 -15.84 -8.86
C VAL A 28 4.78 -15.70 -9.16
N ASN A 29 5.59 -15.65 -8.10
CA ASN A 29 7.03 -15.70 -8.22
C ASN A 29 7.46 -17.11 -8.64
N LYS A 30 8.24 -17.23 -9.72
CA LYS A 30 8.64 -18.54 -10.25
C LYS A 30 9.57 -19.35 -9.33
N THR A 31 10.35 -18.68 -8.49
CA THR A 31 11.31 -19.32 -7.59
C THR A 31 10.63 -19.83 -6.33
N THR A 32 9.68 -19.08 -5.77
CA THR A 32 8.98 -19.47 -4.53
C THR A 32 7.63 -20.14 -4.80
N SER A 33 7.11 -20.07 -6.02
CA SER A 33 5.75 -20.49 -6.40
C SER A 33 4.65 -19.81 -5.56
N CYS A 34 4.94 -18.66 -4.96
CA CYS A 34 4.02 -17.91 -4.11
C CYS A 34 3.75 -16.51 -4.68
N ILE A 35 2.61 -15.93 -4.31
CA ILE A 35 2.28 -14.53 -4.59
C ILE A 35 2.77 -13.67 -3.41
N PRO A 36 3.68 -12.70 -3.61
CA PRO A 36 4.22 -11.88 -2.53
C PRO A 36 3.15 -11.16 -1.69
N PHE A 37 2.07 -10.67 -2.30
CA PHE A 37 0.97 -10.05 -1.55
C PHE A 37 0.24 -11.02 -0.62
N GLU A 38 -0.05 -12.23 -1.09
CA GLU A 38 -0.68 -13.25 -0.26
C GLU A 38 0.23 -13.64 0.91
N LEU A 39 1.55 -13.68 0.69
CA LEU A 39 2.51 -13.99 1.74
C LEU A 39 2.60 -12.91 2.82
N ALA A 40 2.55 -11.63 2.44
CA ALA A 40 2.71 -10.51 3.38
C ALA A 40 1.41 -10.09 4.07
N TYR A 41 0.27 -10.19 3.37
CA TYR A 41 -1.02 -9.66 3.82
C TYR A 41 -2.12 -10.72 3.94
N GLY A 42 -1.88 -11.94 3.44
CA GLY A 42 -2.90 -13.00 3.43
C GLY A 42 -3.89 -12.93 2.27
N PHE A 43 -3.76 -11.97 1.36
CA PHE A 43 -4.62 -11.82 0.17
C PHE A 43 -3.88 -11.12 -0.99
N ASN A 44 -4.37 -11.28 -2.22
CA ASN A 44 -3.86 -10.57 -3.40
C ASN A 44 -4.79 -9.38 -3.75
N PRO A 45 -4.37 -8.12 -3.53
CA PRO A 45 -5.22 -6.95 -3.75
C PRO A 45 -5.59 -6.75 -5.22
N LEU A 46 -6.79 -6.23 -5.47
CA LEU A 46 -7.24 -5.87 -6.82
C LEU A 46 -6.66 -4.51 -7.23
N SER A 47 -6.53 -3.59 -6.28
CA SER A 47 -6.10 -2.21 -6.45
C SER A 47 -5.12 -1.76 -5.35
N ARG A 48 -4.34 -0.71 -5.64
CA ARG A 48 -3.49 -0.02 -4.64
C ARG A 48 -4.31 0.51 -3.45
N LEU A 49 -5.60 0.78 -3.65
CA LEU A 49 -6.50 1.24 -2.59
C LEU A 49 -6.84 0.15 -1.57
N ASP A 50 -6.73 -1.13 -1.94
CA ASP A 50 -6.98 -2.25 -1.02
C ASP A 50 -5.82 -2.43 -0.01
N LEU A 51 -4.68 -1.78 -0.28
CA LEU A 51 -3.50 -1.75 0.59
C LEU A 51 -3.48 -0.55 1.55
N VAL A 52 -4.55 0.25 1.60
CA VAL A 52 -4.65 1.33 2.60
C VAL A 52 -4.38 0.73 3.98
N PRO A 53 -3.49 1.34 4.80
CA PRO A 53 -2.98 0.70 6.00
C PRO A 53 -4.12 0.16 6.87
N LEU A 54 -4.18 -1.17 7.02
CA LEU A 54 -5.08 -1.85 7.96
C LEU A 54 -4.94 -1.30 9.40
N SER A 55 -3.89 -0.54 9.68
CA SER A 55 -3.66 0.15 10.95
C SER A 55 -4.71 1.21 11.30
N VAL A 56 -5.49 1.73 10.34
CA VAL A 56 -6.53 2.72 10.66
C VAL A 56 -7.74 2.08 11.35
N LEU A 57 -8.01 0.78 11.10
CA LEU A 57 -9.15 0.08 11.71
C LEU A 57 -8.89 -0.31 13.18
N SER A 58 -7.63 -0.56 13.56
CA SER A 58 -7.26 -0.96 14.92
C SER A 58 -7.24 0.22 15.91
N LYS A 59 -7.25 1.47 15.44
CA LYS A 59 -7.30 2.65 16.32
C LYS A 59 -8.73 3.14 16.57
N ALA A 60 -9.70 2.23 16.65
CA ALA A 60 -10.98 2.50 17.29
C ALA A 60 -10.79 2.29 18.80
N ASN A 61 -10.41 3.36 19.50
CA ASN A 61 -10.37 3.40 20.95
C ASN A 61 -11.79 3.12 21.53
N PRO A 62 -12.00 2.07 22.34
CA PRO A 62 -13.26 1.87 23.07
C PRO A 62 -13.32 2.67 24.38
N GLU A 63 -12.59 3.78 24.54
CA GLU A 63 -12.76 4.68 25.68
C GLU A 63 -14.08 5.44 25.58
N GLY A 64 -15.11 4.87 26.20
CA GLY A 64 -16.38 5.55 26.39
C GLY A 64 -17.50 4.71 26.99
N LEU A 65 -17.23 3.48 27.45
CA LEU A 65 -18.26 2.65 28.10
C LEU A 65 -17.87 2.30 29.54
N SER A 66 -17.56 3.31 30.36
CA SER A 66 -17.69 3.19 31.80
C SER A 66 -19.03 3.78 32.22
N LYS A 67 -20.00 2.90 32.50
CA LYS A 67 -21.21 3.24 33.26
C LYS A 67 -20.85 3.12 34.75
N ALA A 68 -20.98 4.21 35.49
CA ALA A 68 -21.18 4.24 36.93
C ALA A 68 -22.16 5.37 37.25
#